data_AF-A0A838IUN4-F1
#
_entry.id   AF-A0A838IUN4-F1
#
_cell.length_a   1.000
_cell.length_b   1.000
_cell.length_c   1.000
_cell.angle_alpha   90.00
_cell.angle_beta   90.00
_cell.angle_gamma   90.00
#
_symmetry.space_group_name_H-M   'P 1'
#
loop_
_entity.id
_entity.type
_entity.pdbx_description
1 polymer ?
#
loop_
_entity_poly.entity_id
_entity_poly.type
_entity_poly.pdbx_seq_one_letter_code
_entity_poly.pdbx_strand_id
1 'polypeptide(L)'
;MPTRSSARIGSVIERRDRGVLDTSVVIDLSIIDEAALPRHSTITAVTLAELSQGPHIATTPKERAARLERLQVVEATYRAPLPFDAAAARRYGSLVALVLGSGRAVRPRRIDLMIAATAAVYDLPLYTRNVDDFEGLDGTVDVVGV
;
A
#
# COMPACT_ATOMS: atom_id res chain seq x y z
N MET A 1 21.07 -22.28 -45.89
CA MET A 1 20.19 -22.75 -44.80
C MET A 1 20.36 -21.79 -43.63
N PRO A 2 19.44 -20.85 -43.35
CA PRO A 2 19.52 -20.04 -42.14
C PRO A 2 18.59 -20.62 -41.06
N THR A 3 19.16 -20.96 -39.91
CA THR A 3 18.43 -21.42 -38.72
C THR A 3 18.00 -20.26 -37.85
N ARG A 4 16.67 -20.12 -37.76
CA ARG A 4 15.84 -19.85 -36.56
C ARG A 4 16.19 -18.63 -35.69
N SER A 5 15.38 -17.60 -35.91
CA SER A 5 14.50 -16.96 -34.90
C SER A 5 14.74 -17.40 -33.45
N SER A 6 15.30 -16.49 -32.64
CA SER A 6 15.16 -16.53 -31.19
C SER A 6 14.00 -15.63 -30.80
N ALA A 7 12.93 -16.26 -30.32
CA ALA A 7 11.73 -15.63 -29.81
C ALA A 7 12.04 -14.74 -28.60
N ARG A 8 11.22 -13.69 -28.46
CA ARG A 8 11.21 -12.72 -27.37
C ARG A 8 11.13 -13.45 -26.02
N ILE A 9 12.14 -13.25 -25.19
CA ILE A 9 12.05 -13.53 -23.75
C ILE A 9 11.05 -12.50 -23.21
N GLY A 10 9.93 -12.97 -22.67
CA GLY A 10 8.92 -12.13 -22.04
C GLY A 10 9.59 -11.20 -21.04
N SER A 11 9.21 -9.91 -21.05
CA SER A 11 9.70 -8.96 -20.07
C SER A 11 9.28 -9.44 -18.70
N VAL A 12 10.23 -10.01 -17.96
CA VAL A 12 10.10 -10.15 -16.51
C VAL A 12 9.91 -8.72 -16.02
N ILE A 13 8.69 -8.39 -15.57
CA ILE A 13 8.46 -7.13 -14.87
C ILE A 13 9.37 -7.21 -13.66
N GLU A 14 10.46 -6.44 -13.68
CA GLU A 14 11.47 -6.51 -12.65
C GLU A 14 10.85 -6.03 -11.34
N ARG A 15 10.82 -6.91 -10.34
CA ARG A 15 10.27 -6.63 -9.01
C ARG A 15 10.90 -5.34 -8.47
N ARG A 16 10.08 -4.34 -8.12
CA ARG A 16 10.55 -3.06 -7.57
C ARG A 16 11.40 -3.32 -6.32
N ASP A 17 12.47 -2.54 -6.16
CA ASP A 17 13.39 -2.72 -5.04
C ASP A 17 12.72 -2.39 -3.69
N ARG A 18 11.98 -1.28 -3.63
CA ARG A 18 11.29 -0.82 -2.41
C ARG A 18 9.83 -0.47 -2.70
N GLY A 19 8.97 -0.59 -1.68
CA GLY A 19 7.57 -0.17 -1.78
C GLY A 19 6.88 -0.06 -0.43
N VAL A 20 5.80 0.73 -0.41
CA VAL A 20 4.89 0.86 0.74
C VAL A 20 3.77 -0.16 0.56
N LEU A 21 3.50 -0.95 1.59
CA LEU A 21 2.33 -1.83 1.62
C LEU A 21 1.17 -1.09 2.26
N ASP A 22 0.05 -1.06 1.55
CA ASP A 22 -1.26 -0.69 2.10
C ASP A 22 -1.72 -1.70 3.16
N THR A 23 -2.62 -1.28 4.04
CA THR A 23 -3.22 -2.09 5.10
C THR A 23 -3.89 -3.34 4.53
N SER A 24 -4.56 -3.23 3.37
CA SER A 24 -5.16 -4.37 2.68
C SER A 24 -4.15 -5.47 2.32
N VAL A 25 -2.95 -5.08 1.89
CA VAL A 25 -1.85 -6.01 1.55
C VAL A 25 -1.25 -6.62 2.82
N VAL A 26 -1.05 -5.81 3.87
CA VAL A 26 -0.50 -6.29 5.14
C VAL A 26 -1.43 -7.32 5.79
N ILE A 27 -2.75 -7.12 5.70
CA ILE A 27 -3.73 -8.06 6.28
C ILE A 27 -3.65 -9.44 5.61
N ASP A 28 -3.45 -9.47 4.30
CA ASP A 28 -3.51 -10.65 3.44
C ASP A 28 -2.12 -11.14 2.98
N LEU A 29 -1.05 -10.69 3.63
CA LEU A 29 0.32 -10.96 3.20
C LEU A 29 0.63 -12.46 3.02
N SER A 30 -0.03 -13.34 3.77
CA SER A 30 0.16 -14.79 3.71
C SER A 30 -0.45 -15.47 2.48
N ILE A 31 -1.33 -14.79 1.74
CA ILE A 31 -1.99 -15.33 0.55
C ILE A 31 -1.57 -14.62 -0.74
N ILE A 32 -0.73 -13.59 -0.65
CA ILE A 32 -0.20 -12.85 -1.80
C ILE A 32 1.10 -13.52 -2.25
N ASP A 33 1.28 -13.68 -3.56
CA ASP A 33 2.53 -14.17 -4.13
C ASP A 33 3.66 -13.19 -3.84
N GLU A 34 4.77 -13.67 -3.29
CA GLU A 34 5.94 -12.85 -2.97
C GLU A 34 6.51 -12.16 -4.23
N ALA A 35 6.35 -12.77 -5.40
CA ALA A 35 6.76 -12.17 -6.68
C ALA A 35 5.98 -10.88 -7.02
N ALA A 36 4.79 -10.70 -6.44
CA ALA A 36 3.96 -9.50 -6.61
C ALA A 36 4.33 -8.36 -5.64
N LEU A 37 5.16 -8.61 -4.62
CA LEU A 37 5.54 -7.63 -3.60
C LEU A 37 6.88 -6.96 -3.94
N PRO A 38 7.26 -5.80 -3.36
CA PRO A 38 8.59 -5.23 -3.54
C PRO A 38 9.66 -6.09 -2.84
N ARG A 39 10.94 -5.97 -3.22
CA ARG A 39 12.04 -6.70 -2.55
C ARG A 39 12.17 -6.29 -1.08
N HIS A 40 11.96 -5.01 -0.80
CA HIS A 40 12.01 -4.43 0.52
C HIS A 40 10.73 -3.63 0.80
N SER A 41 9.87 -4.19 1.65
CA SER A 41 8.61 -3.58 2.04
C SER A 41 8.78 -2.64 3.24
N THR A 42 7.97 -1.58 3.27
CA THR A 42 7.71 -0.77 4.45
C THR A 42 6.21 -0.51 4.58
N ILE A 43 5.77 0.02 5.72
CA ILE A 43 4.40 0.49 5.93
C ILE A 43 4.41 1.97 6.34
N THR A 44 3.23 2.58 6.38
CA THR A 44 3.04 3.92 6.96
C THR A 44 2.59 3.83 8.42
N ALA A 45 2.77 4.91 9.17
CA ALA A 45 2.19 5.04 10.51
C ALA A 45 0.65 4.98 10.49
N VAL A 46 0.03 5.34 9.37
CA VAL A 46 -1.42 5.25 9.16
C VAL A 46 -1.85 3.78 9.07
N THR A 47 -1.13 2.97 8.31
CA THR A 47 -1.33 1.51 8.25
C THR A 47 -1.18 0.86 9.63
N LEU A 48 -0.16 1.26 10.38
CA LEU A 48 -0.01 0.80 11.76
C LEU A 48 -1.20 1.23 12.64
N ALA A 49 -1.70 2.46 12.50
CA ALA A 49 -2.85 2.94 13.26
C ALA A 49 -4.13 2.11 12.97
N GLU A 50 -4.38 1.76 11.71
CA GLU A 50 -5.53 0.90 11.33
C GLU A 50 -5.42 -0.50 11.96
N LEU A 51 -4.22 -1.10 11.93
CA LEU A 51 -3.97 -2.40 12.54
C LEU A 51 -4.10 -2.35 14.07
N SER A 52 -3.64 -1.27 14.70
CA SER A 52 -3.78 -1.03 16.14
C SER A 52 -5.23 -0.83 16.56
N GLN A 53 -6.07 -0.22 15.73
CA GLN A 53 -7.52 -0.11 15.98
C GLN A 53 -8.21 -1.48 15.98
N GLY A 54 -7.78 -2.38 15.09
CA GLY A 54 -8.42 -3.66 14.82
C GLY A 54 -8.82 -4.48 16.06
N PRO A 55 -7.90 -4.76 17.01
CA PRO A 55 -8.21 -5.47 18.25
C PRO A 55 -9.30 -4.82 19.12
N HIS A 56 -9.34 -3.49 19.16
CA HIS A 56 -10.24 -2.73 20.03
C HIS A 56 -11.69 -2.77 19.54
N ILE A 57 -11.89 -2.87 18.23
CA ILE A 57 -13.23 -2.94 17.62
C ILE A 57 -13.67 -4.38 17.30
N ALA A 58 -12.82 -5.38 17.59
CA ALA A 58 -13.15 -6.78 17.39
C ALA A 58 -14.32 -7.22 18.28
N THR A 59 -15.26 -7.94 17.69
CA THR A 59 -16.53 -8.33 18.33
C THR A 59 -16.44 -9.67 19.05
N THR A 60 -15.46 -10.50 18.70
CA THR A 60 -15.23 -11.80 19.32
C THR A 60 -13.82 -11.94 19.89
N PRO A 61 -13.61 -12.74 20.95
CA PRO A 61 -12.28 -13.03 21.46
C PRO A 61 -11.33 -13.63 20.41
N LYS A 62 -11.86 -14.50 19.52
CA LYS A 62 -11.10 -15.12 18.44
C LYS A 62 -10.60 -14.10 17.43
N GLU A 63 -11.47 -13.19 16.98
CA GLU A 63 -11.12 -12.10 16.07
C GLU A 63 -10.10 -11.16 16.72
N ARG A 64 -10.29 -10.83 18.00
CA ARG A 64 -9.35 -9.98 18.75
C ARG A 64 -7.96 -10.61 18.83
N ALA A 65 -7.87 -11.89 19.17
CA ALA A 65 -6.60 -12.62 19.25
C ALA A 65 -5.87 -12.62 17.91
N ALA A 66 -6.57 -12.94 16.80
CA ALA A 66 -5.98 -12.93 15.47
C ALA A 66 -5.49 -11.54 15.02
N ARG A 67 -6.20 -10.47 15.40
CA ARG A 67 -5.78 -9.09 15.10
C ARG A 67 -4.59 -8.64 15.95
N LEU A 68 -4.54 -9.04 17.23
CA LEU A 68 -3.39 -8.77 18.10
C LEU A 68 -2.13 -9.49 17.61
N GLU A 69 -2.26 -10.76 17.25
CA GLU A 69 -1.15 -11.54 16.68
C GLU A 69 -0.60 -10.88 15.42
N ARG A 70 -1.49 -10.47 14.49
CA ARG A 70 -1.08 -9.73 13.28
C ARG A 70 -0.36 -8.43 13.63
N LEU A 71 -0.90 -7.63 14.55
CA LEU A 71 -0.29 -6.37 14.97
C LEU A 71 1.13 -6.61 15.51
N GLN A 72 1.31 -7.61 16.38
CA GLN A 72 2.62 -7.95 16.95
C GLN A 72 3.64 -8.37 15.89
N VAL A 73 3.22 -9.18 14.91
CA VAL A 73 4.07 -9.56 13.77
C VAL A 73 4.47 -8.34 12.95
N VAL A 74 3.52 -7.44 12.69
CA VAL A 74 3.76 -6.20 11.95
C VAL A 74 4.72 -5.27 12.69
N GLU A 75 4.55 -5.05 13.98
CA GLU A 75 5.45 -4.22 14.80
C GLU A 75 6.86 -4.80 14.89
N ALA A 76 6.98 -6.13 14.95
CA ALA A 76 8.28 -6.81 14.94
C ALA A 76 9.00 -6.71 13.59
N THR A 77 8.23 -6.72 12.49
CA THR A 77 8.73 -6.69 11.10
C THR A 77 9.09 -5.27 10.65
N TYR A 78 8.19 -4.31 10.89
CA TYR A 78 8.28 -2.93 10.40
C TYR A 78 8.56 -1.96 11.55
N ARG A 79 9.82 -1.93 12.00
CA ARG A 79 10.22 -1.17 13.19
C ARG A 79 10.16 0.36 13.05
N ALA A 80 10.15 0.87 11.82
CA ALA A 80 10.12 2.31 11.54
C ALA A 80 9.10 2.63 10.44
N PRO A 81 7.78 2.59 10.73
CA PRO A 81 6.76 3.02 9.80
C PRO A 81 6.98 4.46 9.33
N LEU A 82 6.71 4.74 8.07
CA LEU A 82 6.85 6.09 7.51
C LEU A 82 5.84 7.04 8.17
N PRO A 83 6.27 8.18 8.74
CA PRO A 83 5.37 9.09 9.45
C PRO A 83 4.46 9.83 8.49
N PHE A 84 3.20 10.05 8.91
CA PHE A 84 2.34 11.05 8.30
C PHE A 84 2.69 12.43 8.88
N ASP A 85 3.70 13.07 8.31
CA ASP A 85 4.24 14.36 8.75
C ASP A 85 3.67 15.56 7.98
N ALA A 86 4.26 16.75 8.17
CA ALA A 86 3.81 17.98 7.51
C ALA A 86 3.98 17.96 5.98
N ALA A 87 4.90 17.17 5.42
CA ALA A 87 5.03 16.99 3.98
C ALA A 87 3.92 16.06 3.46
N ALA A 88 3.69 14.94 4.14
CA ALA A 88 2.60 14.02 3.81
C ALA A 88 1.23 14.72 3.93
N ALA A 89 1.01 15.55 4.95
CA ALA A 89 -0.22 16.32 5.11
C ALA A 89 -0.47 17.32 3.97
N ARG A 90 0.58 17.98 3.46
CA ARG A 90 0.47 18.86 2.29
C ARG A 90 0.16 18.08 1.02
N ARG A 91 0.85 16.95 0.81
CA ARG A 91 0.60 16.05 -0.33
C ARG A 91 -0.82 15.50 -0.31
N TYR A 92 -1.32 15.11 0.86
CA TYR A 92 -2.71 14.67 1.05
C TYR A 92 -3.71 15.70 0.52
N GLY A 93 -3.52 16.99 0.81
CA GLY A 93 -4.37 18.06 0.28
C GLY A 93 -4.43 18.08 -1.25
N SER A 94 -3.30 17.90 -1.93
CA SER A 94 -3.27 17.80 -3.40
C SER A 94 -3.96 16.54 -3.92
N LEU A 95 -3.80 15.39 -3.28
CA LEU A 95 -4.49 14.15 -3.69
C LEU A 95 -6.01 14.27 -3.53
N VAL A 96 -6.47 14.89 -2.43
CA VAL A 96 -7.89 15.19 -2.22
C VAL A 96 -8.45 16.06 -3.35
N ALA A 97 -7.70 17.08 -3.78
CA ALA A 97 -8.12 17.92 -4.90
C ALA A 97 -8.23 17.14 -6.21
N LEU A 98 -7.32 16.20 -6.48
CA LEU A 98 -7.37 15.31 -7.65
C LEU A 98 -8.62 14.41 -7.61
N VAL A 99 -8.90 13.76 -6.47
CA VAL A 99 -10.08 12.90 -6.29
C VAL A 99 -11.38 13.68 -6.48
N LEU A 100 -11.45 14.92 -5.98
CA LEU A 100 -12.61 15.79 -6.20
C LEU A 100 -12.71 16.21 -7.67
N GLY A 101 -11.59 16.55 -8.31
CA GLY A 101 -11.51 16.89 -9.73
C GLY A 101 -11.93 15.76 -10.67
N SER A 102 -11.74 14.50 -10.25
CA SER A 102 -12.19 13.31 -10.96
C SER A 102 -13.66 12.94 -10.65
N GLY A 103 -14.40 13.78 -9.90
CA GLY A 103 -15.81 13.56 -9.56
C GLY A 103 -16.07 12.48 -8.51
N ARG A 104 -15.05 12.04 -7.78
CA ARG A 104 -15.16 10.95 -6.79
C ARG A 104 -15.31 11.50 -5.37
N ALA A 105 -15.95 10.70 -4.51
CA ALA A 105 -16.10 11.04 -3.11
C ALA A 105 -14.79 10.76 -2.34
N VAL A 106 -14.33 11.76 -1.59
CA VAL A 106 -13.12 11.68 -0.75
C VAL A 106 -13.37 10.91 0.55
N ARG A 107 -14.56 11.06 1.14
CA ARG A 107 -14.87 10.52 2.49
C ARG A 107 -14.56 9.03 2.65
N PRO A 108 -14.88 8.14 1.70
CA PRO A 108 -14.56 6.72 1.83
C PRO A 108 -13.06 6.41 1.82
N ARG A 109 -12.23 7.31 1.26
CA ARG A 109 -10.82 7.06 0.92
C ARG A 109 -9.84 7.88 1.75
N ARG A 110 -10.30 8.58 2.79
CA ARG A 110 -9.46 9.55 3.51
C ARG A 110 -8.20 8.91 4.08
N ILE A 111 -8.33 7.71 4.63
CA ILE A 111 -7.21 6.97 5.22
C ILE A 111 -6.27 6.47 4.12
N ASP A 112 -6.81 5.88 3.05
CA ASP A 112 -6.03 5.44 1.87
C ASP A 112 -5.24 6.60 1.25
N LEU A 113 -5.84 7.78 1.13
CA LEU A 113 -5.17 8.98 0.63
C LEU A 113 -4.06 9.47 1.57
N MET A 114 -4.15 9.23 2.88
CA MET A 114 -3.03 9.53 3.79
C MET A 114 -1.87 8.55 3.59
N ILE A 115 -2.16 7.27 3.33
CA ILE A 115 -1.16 6.25 2.99
C ILE A 115 -0.48 6.63 1.66
N ALA A 116 -1.27 6.92 0.61
CA ALA A 116 -0.76 7.35 -0.69
C ALA A 116 0.05 8.65 -0.62
N ALA A 117 -0.40 9.63 0.17
CA ALA A 117 0.34 10.87 0.37
C ALA A 117 1.71 10.62 1.01
N THR A 118 1.77 9.72 1.97
CA THR A 118 3.03 9.31 2.61
C THR A 118 3.92 8.62 1.57
N ALA A 119 3.42 7.61 0.86
CA ALA A 119 4.18 6.91 -0.18
C ALA A 119 4.76 7.88 -1.24
N ALA A 120 3.95 8.83 -1.68
CA ALA A 120 4.34 9.84 -2.67
C ALA A 120 5.44 10.81 -2.17
N VAL A 121 5.45 11.17 -0.88
CA VAL A 121 6.51 12.02 -0.30
C VAL A 121 7.84 11.30 -0.23
N TYR A 122 7.82 9.98 -0.01
CA TYR A 122 9.02 9.15 0.05
C TYR A 122 9.43 8.58 -1.32
N ASP A 123 8.73 8.95 -2.39
CA ASP A 123 8.95 8.46 -3.76
C ASP A 123 8.96 6.92 -3.85
N LEU A 124 7.99 6.29 -3.17
CA LEU A 124 7.85 4.84 -3.14
C LEU A 124 6.53 4.41 -3.80
N PRO A 125 6.54 3.31 -4.58
CA PRO A 125 5.30 2.73 -5.09
C PRO A 125 4.43 2.22 -3.93
N LEU A 126 3.13 2.41 -4.06
CA LEU A 126 2.10 1.92 -3.14
C LEU A 126 1.51 0.62 -3.66
N TYR A 127 1.68 -0.46 -2.90
CA TYR A 127 1.11 -1.76 -3.17
C TYR A 127 -0.23 -1.88 -2.46
N THR A 128 -1.31 -2.16 -3.19
CA THR A 128 -2.67 -2.25 -2.65
C THR A 128 -3.47 -3.37 -3.29
N ARG A 129 -4.47 -3.89 -2.57
CA ARG A 129 -5.51 -4.76 -3.14
C ARG A 129 -6.73 -3.98 -3.66
N ASN A 130 -6.80 -2.68 -3.36
CA ASN A 130 -7.92 -1.81 -3.66
C ASN A 130 -7.50 -0.74 -4.68
N VAL A 131 -6.97 -1.16 -5.83
CA VAL A 131 -6.42 -0.25 -6.86
C VAL A 131 -7.43 0.82 -7.27
N ASP A 132 -8.70 0.45 -7.33
CA ASP A 132 -9.82 1.34 -7.67
C ASP A 132 -9.91 2.53 -6.70
N ASP A 133 -9.47 2.44 -5.45
CA ASP A 133 -9.50 3.57 -4.53
C ASP A 133 -8.49 4.67 -4.83
N PHE A 134 -7.57 4.42 -5.76
CA PHE A 134 -6.52 5.36 -6.16
C PHE A 134 -6.67 5.85 -7.61
N GLU A 135 -7.75 5.52 -8.31
CA GLU A 135 -8.04 6.07 -9.64
C GLU A 135 -8.05 7.61 -9.61
N GLY A 136 -7.36 8.23 -10.57
CA GLY A 136 -7.24 9.68 -10.69
C GLY A 136 -6.02 10.27 -9.97
N LEU A 137 -5.15 9.43 -9.38
CA LEU A 137 -3.89 9.86 -8.75
C LEU A 137 -2.67 9.65 -9.66
N ASP A 138 -2.89 9.34 -10.95
CA ASP A 138 -1.85 9.09 -11.93
C ASP A 138 -0.79 10.20 -11.97
N GLY A 139 0.48 9.80 -12.05
CA GLY A 139 1.62 10.72 -12.03
C GLY A 139 1.92 11.36 -10.66
N THR A 140 1.13 11.05 -9.63
CA THR A 140 1.34 11.55 -8.27
C THR A 140 1.82 10.47 -7.31
N VAL A 141 1.37 9.24 -7.47
CA VAL A 141 1.90 8.07 -6.76
C VAL A 141 1.85 6.88 -7.71
N ASP A 142 2.91 6.07 -7.74
CA ASP A 142 2.90 4.82 -8.50
C ASP A 142 2.11 3.78 -7.70
N VAL A 143 0.96 3.33 -8.22
CA VAL A 143 0.09 2.38 -7.54
C VAL A 143 0.19 1.03 -8.22
N VAL A 144 0.49 0.00 -7.44
CA VAL A 144 0.68 -1.38 -7.89
C VAL A 144 -0.39 -2.26 -7.26
N GLY A 145 -1.23 -2.87 -8.10
CA GLY A 145 -2.24 -3.85 -7.66
C GLY A 145 -1.61 -5.22 -7.39
N VAL A 146 -2.03 -5.86 -6.29
CA VAL A 146 -1.62 -7.23 -5.90
C VAL A 146 -2.77 -8.13 -5.49
#